data_AF-A0A6V7HU45-F1
#
_entry.id   AF-A0A6V7HU45-F1
#
_cell.length_a   1.000
_cell.length_b   1.000
_cell.length_c   1.000
_cell.angle_alpha   90.00
_cell.angle_beta   90.00
_cell.angle_gamma   90.00
#
_symmetry.space_group_name_H-M   'P 1'
#
loop_
_entity.id
_entity.type
_entity.pdbx_description
1 polymer ?
#
loop_
_entity_poly.entity_id
_entity_poly.type
_entity_poly.pdbx_seq_one_letter_code
_entity_poly.pdbx_strand_id
1 'polypeptide(L)' 'LLGNNHIEKIKADNLLEKLPELQHLDLRRNKITRIEASAFKGGHKLTELLLSDNKLREVHNKMFTGLVNLKLL' A
#
# COMPACT_ATOMS: atom_id res chain seq x y z
N LEU A 1 8.28 0.27 7.78
CA LEU A 1 7.97 -0.99 8.48
C LEU A 1 6.71 -0.77 9.32
N LEU A 2 5.54 -1.16 8.79
CA LEU A 2 4.25 -1.07 9.48
C LEU A 2 3.61 -2.45 9.68
N GLY A 3 4.39 -3.53 9.52
CA GLY A 3 3.91 -4.89 9.74
C GLY A 3 3.61 -5.18 11.22
N ASN A 4 2.73 -6.15 11.47
CA ASN A 4 2.25 -6.52 12.82
C ASN A 4 1.52 -5.39 13.56
N ASN A 5 0.72 -4.62 12.84
CA ASN A 5 -0.13 -3.58 13.41
C ASN A 5 -1.63 -3.92 13.25
N HIS A 6 -2.47 -2.98 13.67
CA HIS A 6 -3.92 -3.09 13.63
C HIS A 6 -4.52 -2.27 12.47
N ILE A 7 -3.80 -2.12 11.36
CA ILE A 7 -4.29 -1.34 10.21
C ILE A 7 -5.43 -2.12 9.55
N GLU A 8 -6.59 -1.49 9.42
CA GLU A 8 -7.78 -2.12 8.82
C GLU A 8 -8.10 -1.59 7.42
N LYS A 9 -7.72 -0.35 7.13
CA LYS A 9 -8.02 0.34 5.87
C LYS A 9 -6.84 1.21 5.46
N ILE A 10 -6.48 1.17 4.18
CA ILE A 10 -5.54 2.13 3.58
C ILE A 10 -6.35 3.16 2.81
N LYS A 11 -6.24 4.42 3.23
CA LYS A 11 -7.01 5.54 2.66
C LYS A 11 -6.24 6.24 1.55
N ALA A 12 -6.96 6.90 0.66
CA ALA A 12 -6.39 7.83 -0.30
C ALA A 12 -6.21 9.22 0.34
N ASP A 13 -5.17 9.36 1.17
CA ASP A 13 -4.87 10.58 1.93
C ASP A 13 -3.57 11.28 1.50
N ASN A 14 -3.04 10.90 0.33
CA ASN A 14 -1.78 11.42 -0.24
C ASN A 14 -0.57 11.25 0.69
N LEU A 15 -0.59 10.27 1.61
CA LEU A 15 0.54 10.01 2.51
C LEU A 15 1.86 9.82 1.77
N LEU A 16 1.84 9.10 0.65
CA LEU A 16 3.06 8.82 -0.13
C LEU A 16 3.61 10.04 -0.87
N GLU A 17 2.81 11.10 -1.11
CA GLU A 17 3.32 12.37 -1.64
C GLU A 17 4.27 13.06 -0.63
N LYS A 18 4.11 12.77 0.67
CA LYS A 18 5.00 13.27 1.74
C LYS A 18 6.24 12.40 1.94
N LEU A 19 6.31 11.24 1.28
CA LEU A 19 7.39 10.26 1.41
C LEU A 19 7.97 9.92 0.03
N PRO A 20 8.48 10.91 -0.72
CA PRO A 20 8.84 10.74 -2.13
C PRO A 20 9.96 9.72 -2.36
N GLU A 21 10.80 9.47 -1.36
CA GLU A 21 11.93 8.53 -1.41
C GLU A 21 11.59 7.12 -0.91
N LEU A 22 10.34 6.84 -0.53
CA LEU A 22 9.96 5.53 0.00
C LEU A 22 10.03 4.46 -1.10
N GLN A 23 10.88 3.46 -0.90
CA GLN A 23 11.07 2.34 -1.83
C GLN A 23 10.39 1.04 -1.36
N HIS A 24 10.29 0.85 -0.04
CA HIS A 24 9.84 -0.39 0.57
C HIS A 24 8.74 -0.11 1.60
N LEU A 25 7.57 -0.72 1.41
CA LEU A 25 6.43 -0.61 2.32
C LEU A 25 5.97 -1.99 2.76
N ASP A 26 6.32 -2.34 4.00
CA ASP A 26 5.85 -3.58 4.65
C ASP A 26 4.59 -3.31 5.47
N LEU A 27 3.48 -3.92 5.06
CA LEU A 27 2.17 -3.89 5.69
C LEU A 27 1.68 -5.30 6.05
N ARG A 28 2.58 -6.29 6.08
CA ARG A 28 2.21 -7.67 6.38
C ARG A 28 1.66 -7.84 7.79
N ARG A 29 0.86 -8.87 8.01
CA ARG A 29 0.33 -9.22 9.34
C ARG A 29 -0.47 -8.07 9.96
N ASN A 30 -1.31 -7.44 9.15
CA ASN A 30 -2.26 -6.42 9.58
C ASN A 30 -3.69 -6.97 9.45
N LYS A 31 -4.71 -6.12 9.60
CA LYS A 31 -6.12 -6.48 9.45
C LYS A 31 -6.74 -5.80 8.23
N ILE A 32 -5.94 -5.49 7.21
CA ILE A 32 -6.38 -4.68 6.06
C ILE A 32 -7.48 -5.44 5.32
N THR A 33 -8.67 -4.86 5.27
CA THR A 33 -9.83 -5.41 4.56
C THR A 33 -10.16 -4.62 3.29
N ARG A 34 -9.68 -3.37 3.21
CA ARG A 34 -9.95 -2.44 2.10
C ARG A 34 -8.77 -1.53 1.84
N ILE A 35 -8.44 -1.35 0.56
CA ILE A 35 -7.55 -0.32 0.06
C ILE A 35 -8.39 0.56 -0.85
N GLU A 36 -8.43 1.86 -0.58
CA GLU A 36 -9.15 2.81 -1.43
C GLU A 36 -8.47 2.96 -2.81
N ALA A 37 -9.24 3.38 -3.81
CA ALA A 37 -8.67 3.71 -5.11
C ALA A 37 -7.65 4.84 -4.95
N SER A 38 -6.48 4.68 -5.57
CA SER A 38 -5.38 5.63 -5.52
C SER A 38 -4.80 5.86 -4.11
N ALA A 39 -4.98 4.92 -3.18
CA ALA A 39 -4.40 4.97 -1.85
C ALA A 39 -2.87 5.15 -1.84
N PHE A 40 -2.20 4.70 -2.91
CA PHE A 40 -0.75 4.79 -3.07
C PHE A 40 -0.30 5.86 -4.08
N LYS A 41 -1.16 6.84 -4.38
CA LYS A 41 -0.78 7.98 -5.24
C LYS A 41 0.43 8.71 -4.64
N GLY A 42 1.39 9.08 -5.49
CA GLY A 42 2.66 9.69 -5.09
C GLY A 42 3.77 8.68 -4.78
N GLY A 43 3.45 7.38 -4.68
CA GLY A 43 4.40 6.29 -4.41
C GLY A 43 5.29 5.92 -5.60
N HIS A 44 5.77 6.90 -6.36
CA HIS A 44 6.46 6.67 -7.63
C HIS A 44 7.79 5.93 -7.47
N LYS A 45 8.47 6.05 -6.33
CA LYS A 45 9.72 5.33 -6.03
C LYS A 45 9.51 3.98 -5.34
N LEU A 46 8.27 3.61 -5.02
CA LEU A 46 7.99 2.35 -4.34
C LEU A 46 8.22 1.16 -5.29
N THR A 47 9.11 0.26 -4.89
CA THR A 47 9.46 -0.95 -5.64
C THR A 47 8.91 -2.22 -5.00
N GLU A 48 8.70 -2.20 -3.67
CA GLU A 48 8.18 -3.34 -2.92
C GLU A 48 7.05 -2.92 -1.98
N LEU A 49 5.90 -3.59 -2.13
CA LEU A 49 4.72 -3.43 -1.29
C LEU A 49 4.31 -4.79 -0.74
N LEU A 50 4.53 -5.05 0.54
CA LEU A 50 4.21 -6.35 1.11
C LEU A 50 2.86 -6.31 1.84
N LEU A 51 1.86 -7.03 1.30
CA LEU A 51 0.49 -7.07 1.85
C LEU A 51 0.07 -8.44 2.39
N SER A 52 0.95 -9.45 2.37
CA SER A 52 0.64 -10.80 2.83
C SER A 52 0.16 -10.84 4.29
N ASP A 53 -0.68 -11.82 4.63
CA ASP A 53 -1.28 -11.94 5.98
C ASP A 53 -2.12 -10.70 6.35
N ASN A 54 -3.07 -10.38 5.47
CA ASN A 54 -4.12 -9.40 5.66
C ASN A 54 -5.48 -10.04 5.30
N LYS A 55 -6.56 -9.26 5.33
CA LYS A 55 -7.94 -9.74 5.15
C LYS A 55 -8.61 -9.17 3.90
N LEU A 56 -7.82 -8.86 2.87
CA LEU A 56 -8.33 -8.37 1.59
C LEU A 56 -9.17 -9.46 0.93
N ARG A 57 -10.41 -9.13 0.59
CA ARG A 57 -11.34 -10.05 -0.11
C ARG A 57 -11.37 -9.81 -1.62
N GLU A 58 -11.11 -8.58 -2.01
CA GLU A 58 -11.15 -8.12 -3.39
C GLU A 58 -9.92 -7.26 -3.66
N VAL A 59 -9.41 -7.38 -4.89
CA VAL A 59 -8.26 -6.61 -5.36
C VAL A 59 -8.66 -6.01 -6.71
N HIS A 60 -8.57 -4.68 -6.82
CA HIS A 60 -8.83 -3.98 -8.07
C HIS A 60 -7.63 -3.13 -8.48
N ASN A 61 -7.38 -3.04 -9.78
CA ASN A 61 -6.24 -2.28 -10.35
C ASN A 61 -6.14 -0.84 -9.81
N LYS A 62 -7.28 -0.16 -9.61
CA LYS A 62 -7.31 1.21 -9.09
C LYS A 62 -6.72 1.36 -7.68
N MET A 63 -6.59 0.28 -6.89
CA MET A 63 -5.95 0.33 -5.54
C MET A 63 -4.49 0.75 -5.65
N PHE A 64 -3.80 0.30 -6.72
CA PHE A 64 -2.36 0.44 -6.89
C PHE A 64 -1.97 1.59 -7.84
N THR A 65 -2.92 2.47 -8.16
CA THR A 65 -2.64 3.66 -8.97
C THR A 65 -1.51 4.49 -8.35
N GLY A 66 -0.49 4.83 -9.15
CA GLY A 66 0.67 5.61 -8.71
C GLY A 66 1.94 4.79 -8.46
N LEU A 67 1.81 3.46 -8.28
CA LEU A 67 2.91 2.52 -8.06
C LEU A 67 3.60 2.12 -9.38
N VAL A 68 4.11 3.10 -10.13
CA VAL A 68 4.63 2.91 -11.50
C VAL A 68 5.92 2.10 -11.58
N ASN A 69 6.67 2.00 -10.49
CA ASN A 69 7.93 1.26 -10.40
C ASN A 69 7.83 -0.01 -9.55
N LEU A 70 6.61 -0.48 -9.25
CA LEU A 70 6.40 -1.65 -8.41
C LEU A 70 6.93 -2.90 -9.11
N LYS A 71 7.75 -3.66 -8.37
CA LYS A 71 8.36 -4.91 -8.84
C LYS A 71 7.85 -6.12 -8.06
N LEU A 72 7.48 -5.92 -6.80
CA LEU A 72 7.04 -6.97 -5.88
C LEU A 72 5.82 -6.51 -5.10
N LEU A 73 4.80 -7.37 -5.07
CA LEU A 73 3.51 -7.19 -4.38
C LEU A 73 3.20 -8.41 -3.48
#